data_AF-A0A0S7YYN3-F1
#
_entry.id   AF-A0A0S7YYN3-F1
#
_cell.length_a   1.000
_cell.length_b   1.000
_cell.length_c   1.000
_cell.angle_alpha   90.00
_cell.angle_beta   90.00
_cell.angle_gamma   90.00
#
_symmetry.space_group_name_H-M   'P 1'
#
loop_
_entity.id
_entity.type
_entity.pdbx_description
1 polymer ?
#
loop_
_entity_poly.entity_id
_entity_poly.type
_entity_poly.pdbx_seq_one_letter_code
_entity_poly.pdbx_strand_id
1 'polypeptide(L)'
;LPDESGYRSSETIYHSITAYERRQAHGLNGFILLSHVGTAPERTDKFYLRLEDLIVDLKALGYRFRRIDALLTETSEALGNEQ
;
A
#
# COMPACT_ATOMS: atom_id res chain seq x y z
N LEU A 1 -4.33 -17.92 -11.03
CA LEU A 1 -2.99 -18.49 -11.26
C LEU A 1 -2.29 -17.73 -12.38
N PRO A 2 -0.98 -17.88 -12.64
CA PRO A 2 -0.27 -17.15 -13.70
C PRO A 2 -0.96 -17.15 -15.08
N ASP A 3 -1.74 -18.19 -15.38
CA ASP A 3 -2.51 -18.33 -16.63
C ASP A 3 -3.93 -17.73 -16.60
N GLU A 4 -4.35 -17.12 -15.48
CA GLU A 4 -5.63 -16.44 -15.37
C GLU A 4 -5.55 -14.98 -15.83
N SER A 5 -6.60 -14.49 -16.50
CA SER A 5 -6.69 -13.11 -17.02
C SER A 5 -6.52 -12.02 -15.95
N GLY A 6 -6.86 -12.33 -14.69
CA GLY A 6 -6.72 -11.45 -13.54
C GLY A 6 -5.32 -11.43 -12.92
N TYR A 7 -4.40 -12.30 -13.33
CA TYR A 7 -3.08 -12.38 -12.74
C TYR A 7 -2.27 -11.10 -12.98
N ARG A 8 -1.62 -10.60 -11.94
CA ARG A 8 -0.68 -9.49 -12.00
C ARG A 8 0.59 -9.92 -11.28
N SER A 9 1.72 -9.79 -11.98
CA SER A 9 3.02 -10.09 -11.39
C SER A 9 3.33 -9.13 -10.26
N SER A 10 4.20 -9.54 -9.35
CA SER A 10 4.69 -8.65 -8.28
C SER A 10 5.27 -7.34 -8.82
N GLU A 11 5.96 -7.39 -9.96
CA GLU A 11 6.51 -6.22 -10.62
C GLU A 11 5.42 -5.27 -11.14
N THR A 12 4.38 -5.81 -11.77
CA THR A 12 3.23 -5.01 -12.22
C THR A 12 2.52 -4.35 -11.03
N ILE A 13 2.36 -5.07 -9.91
CA ILE A 13 1.77 -4.51 -8.69
C ILE A 13 2.65 -3.37 -8.15
N TYR A 14 3.97 -3.59 -8.04
CA TYR A 14 4.93 -2.59 -7.57
C TYR A 14 4.90 -1.31 -8.42
N HIS A 15 4.96 -1.47 -9.74
CA HIS A 15 4.86 -0.34 -10.67
C HIS A 15 3.51 0.36 -10.56
N SER A 16 2.41 -0.35 -10.35
CA SER A 16 1.09 0.28 -10.22
C SER A 16 1.03 1.21 -9.02
N ILE A 17 1.62 0.83 -7.88
CA ILE A 17 1.66 1.62 -6.65
C ILE A 17 2.53 2.86 -6.86
N THR A 18 3.77 2.69 -7.33
CA THR A 18 4.70 3.81 -7.51
C THR A 18 4.28 4.76 -8.63
N ALA A 19 3.63 4.25 -9.68
CA ALA A 19 3.06 5.10 -10.72
C ALA A 19 1.80 5.82 -10.26
N TYR A 20 0.98 5.22 -9.38
CA TYR A 20 -0.13 5.94 -8.75
C TYR A 20 0.42 7.07 -7.88
N GLU A 21 1.38 6.78 -7.00
CA GLU A 21 2.05 7.76 -6.15
C GLU A 21 2.54 8.99 -6.93
N ARG A 22 3.32 8.79 -8.00
CA ARG A 22 3.85 9.89 -8.82
C ARG A 22 2.80 10.72 -9.56
N ARG A 23 1.62 10.14 -9.82
CA ARG A 23 0.55 10.80 -10.61
C ARG A 23 -0.40 11.61 -9.74
N GLN A 24 -0.52 11.30 -8.45
CA GLN A 24 -1.42 12.02 -7.56
C GLN A 24 -0.76 13.25 -6.98
N ALA A 25 -1.48 14.38 -6.95
CA ALA A 25 -0.98 15.63 -6.36
C ALA A 25 -0.59 15.50 -4.87
N HIS A 26 -1.20 14.55 -4.16
CA HIS A 26 -0.93 14.26 -2.75
C HIS A 26 -0.17 12.94 -2.53
N GLY A 27 0.32 12.32 -3.60
CA GLY A 27 1.02 11.04 -3.53
C GLY A 27 0.19 9.95 -2.87
N LEU A 28 0.75 9.30 -1.85
CA LEU A 28 0.08 8.28 -1.02
C LEU A 28 -0.36 8.82 0.36
N ASN A 29 -0.53 10.13 0.53
CA ASN A 29 -1.01 10.68 1.80
C ASN A 29 -2.45 10.23 2.09
N GLY A 30 -2.68 9.58 3.23
CA GLY A 30 -3.98 9.00 3.59
C GLY A 30 -4.33 7.70 2.83
N PHE A 31 -3.38 7.11 2.11
CA PHE A 31 -3.61 5.90 1.32
C PHE A 31 -3.57 4.63 2.19
N ILE A 32 -4.51 3.71 1.95
CA ILE A 32 -4.55 2.39 2.60
C ILE A 32 -4.26 1.33 1.54
N LEU A 33 -3.15 0.61 1.71
CA LEU A 33 -2.76 -0.51 0.86
C LEU A 33 -3.19 -1.84 1.51
N LEU A 34 -4.11 -2.55 0.89
CA LEU A 34 -4.53 -3.89 1.31
C LEU A 34 -3.76 -4.95 0.52
N SER A 35 -3.10 -5.88 1.23
CA SER A 35 -2.37 -6.99 0.61
C SER A 35 -2.77 -8.32 1.22
N HIS A 36 -3.11 -9.28 0.36
CA HIS A 36 -3.40 -10.66 0.77
C HIS A 36 -2.11 -11.48 0.81
N VAL A 37 -1.73 -11.94 2.00
CA VAL A 37 -0.55 -12.81 2.18
C VAL A 37 -0.84 -14.25 1.72
N GLY A 38 -2.10 -14.69 1.77
CA GLY A 38 -2.53 -15.98 1.26
C GLY A 38 -2.67 -15.97 -0.27
N THR A 39 -2.06 -16.94 -0.93
CA THR A 39 -2.26 -17.20 -2.35
C THR A 39 -2.08 -18.68 -2.65
N ALA A 40 -2.57 -19.13 -3.81
CA ALA A 40 -2.43 -20.51 -4.24
C ALA A 40 -0.93 -20.89 -4.36
N PRO A 41 -0.52 -22.12 -4.01
CA PRO A 41 0.88 -22.55 -4.03
C PRO A 41 1.61 -22.30 -5.36
N GLU A 42 0.88 -22.32 -6.46
CA GLU A 42 1.36 -22.16 -7.82
C GLU A 42 1.77 -20.71 -8.13
N ARG A 43 1.36 -19.73 -7.30
CA ARG A 43 1.90 -18.37 -7.37
C ARG A 43 3.22 -18.30 -6.63
N THR A 44 4.32 -18.41 -7.35
CA THR A 44 5.68 -18.32 -6.81
C THR A 44 6.15 -16.89 -6.60
N ASP A 45 5.61 -15.92 -7.34
CA ASP A 45 5.98 -14.50 -7.32
C ASP A 45 5.19 -13.66 -6.29
N LYS A 46 5.14 -14.11 -5.05
CA LYS A 46 4.23 -13.53 -4.05
C LYS A 46 4.63 -12.11 -3.67
N PHE A 47 3.69 -11.16 -3.79
CA PHE A 47 3.97 -9.74 -3.58
C PHE A 47 4.48 -9.40 -2.17
N TYR A 48 4.11 -10.18 -1.16
CA TYR A 48 4.61 -9.96 0.20
C TYR A 48 6.13 -10.08 0.32
N LEU A 49 6.81 -10.74 -0.62
CA LEU A 49 8.27 -10.81 -0.70
C LEU A 49 8.91 -9.47 -1.11
N ARG A 50 8.14 -8.54 -1.68
CA ARG A 50 8.57 -7.19 -2.10
C ARG A 50 8.10 -6.07 -1.16
N LEU A 51 7.44 -6.42 -0.04
CA LEU A 51 6.94 -5.41 0.90
C LEU A 51 8.07 -4.65 1.58
N GLU A 52 9.20 -5.30 1.88
CA GLU A 52 10.35 -4.63 2.47
C GLU A 52 10.89 -3.54 1.54
N ASP A 53 11.15 -3.88 0.27
CA ASP A 53 11.58 -2.92 -0.76
C ASP A 53 10.62 -1.73 -0.85
N LEU A 54 9.31 -2.00 -0.95
CA LEU A 54 8.30 -0.96 -1.05
C LEU A 54 8.31 -0.03 0.18
N ILE A 55 8.44 -0.60 1.38
CA ILE A 55 8.48 0.18 2.62
C ILE A 55 9.74 1.05 2.67
N VAL A 56 10.89 0.51 2.26
CA VAL A 56 12.16 1.25 2.22
C VAL A 56 12.08 2.41 1.23
N ASP A 57 11.60 2.15 0.01
CA ASP A 57 11.44 3.18 -1.02
C ASP A 57 10.50 4.29 -0.57
N LEU A 58 9.35 3.95 0.00
CA LEU A 58 8.39 4.95 0.47
C LEU A 58 8.94 5.76 1.66
N LYS A 59 9.68 5.13 2.57
CA LYS A 59 10.36 5.86 3.66
C LYS A 59 11.41 6.83 3.12
N ALA A 60 12.16 6.44 2.09
CA ALA A 60 13.14 7.31 1.43
C ALA A 60 12.47 8.54 0.76
N LEU A 61 11.23 8.38 0.30
CA LEU A 61 10.39 9.48 -0.22
C LEU A 61 9.72 10.33 0.88
N GLY A 62 9.96 10.03 2.16
CA GLY A 62 9.44 10.79 3.30
C GLY A 62 8.09 10.31 3.83
N TYR A 63 7.55 9.19 3.34
CA TYR A 63 6.30 8.63 3.85
C TYR A 63 6.47 8.07 5.27
N ARG A 64 5.43 8.25 6.08
CA ARG A 64 5.31 7.64 7.41
C ARG A 64 4.16 6.65 7.41
N PHE A 65 4.47 5.40 7.72
CA PHE A 65 3.44 4.39 7.93
C PHE A 65 2.78 4.60 9.28
N ARG A 66 1.45 4.66 9.27
CA ARG A 66 0.62 4.73 10.47
C ARG A 66 -0.15 3.43 10.64
N ARG A 67 -0.41 3.06 11.88
CA ARG A 67 -1.40 2.03 12.17
C ARG A 67 -2.79 2.60 11.89
N ILE A 68 -3.71 1.73 11.50
CA ILE A 68 -5.09 2.13 11.18
C ILE A 68 -5.81 2.71 12.41
N ASP A 69 -5.60 2.15 13.59
CA ASP A 69 -6.19 2.67 14.83
C ASP A 69 -5.78 4.13 15.09
N ALA A 70 -4.49 4.43 14.99
CA ALA A 70 -3.97 5.79 15.16
C ALA A 70 -4.54 6.77 14.13
N LEU A 71 -4.66 6.35 12.86
CA LEU A 71 -5.25 7.16 11.80
C LEU A 71 -6.71 7.54 12.10
N LEU A 72 -7.49 6.59 12.64
CA LEU A 72 -8.90 6.80 12.95
C LEU A 72 -9.12 7.61 14.24
N THR A 73 -8.22 7.50 15.23
CA THR A 73 -8.31 8.27 16.47
C THR A 73 -7.99 9.75 16.26
N GLU A 74 -6.97 10.10 15.47
CA GLU A 74 -6.63 11.52 15.16
C GLU A 74 -7.81 12.25 14.48
N THR A 75 -8.65 11.54 13.72
CA THR A 75 -9.86 12.09 13.09
C THR A 75 -10.95 12.44 14.11
N SER A 76 -11.06 11.69 15.21
CA SER A 76 -12.01 11.96 16.30
C SER A 76 -11.64 13.21 17.10
N GLU A 77 -10.36 13.45 17.31
CA GLU A 77 -9.87 14.62 18.07
C GLU A 77 -9.95 15.90 17.22
N ALA A 78 -9.71 15.80 15.91
CA ALA A 78 -9.86 16.93 14.98
C ALA A 78 -11.32 17.39 14.81
N LEU A 79 -12.29 16.49 14.98
CA LEU A 79 -13.73 16.77 14.89
C LEU A 79 -14.40 17.04 16.25
N GLY A 80 -13.69 16.84 17.35
CA GLY A 80 -14.18 17.06 18.72
C GLY A 80 -13.97 18.47 19.28
N ASN A 81 -13.33 19.36 18.52
CA ASN A 81 -13.05 20.75 18.92
C ASN A 81 -13.96 21.77 18.20
N GLU A 82 -15.21 21.40 17.94
CA GLU A 82 -16.24 22.32 17.40
C GLU A 82 -17.55 22.34 18.23
N GLN A 83 -17.52 21.95 19.51
CA GLN A 83 -18.60 22.26 20.47
C GLN A 83 -18.11 22.23 21.92
#